data_AF-A0A7V9WLY5-F1
#
_entry.id   AF-A0A7V9WLY5-F1
#
_cell.length_a   1.000
_cell.length_b   1.000
_cell.length_c   1.000
_cell.angle_alpha   90.00
_cell.angle_beta   90.00
_cell.angle_gamma   90.00
#
_symmetry.space_group_name_H-M   'P 1'
#
loop_
_entity.id
_entity.type
_entity.pdbx_description
1 polymer ?
#
loop_
_entity_poly.entity_id
_entity_poly.type
_entity_poly.pdbx_seq_one_letter_code
_entity_poly.pdbx_strand_id
1 'polypeptide(L)'
;ADGRPRPLTAADALTLARVWLAPVALEAPSPLVCAAGFATDVLDGQAARSLGEPTRAGRDLEGLADLCFAAAMIVGLRRGEKLGRTAAAAELTRVGAGFSYALFAYFGRAEPPSPRLTRAARLTTPVRAGGLVIAAAGRRRLGTAVMTAGCAASVGLLASALRRPA
;
A
#
# COMPACT_ATOMS: atom_id res chain seq x y z
N ALA A 1 -5.84 5.78 -24.11
CA ALA A 1 -7.15 6.19 -23.55
C ALA A 1 -7.81 7.15 -24.54
N ASP A 2 -9.09 6.96 -24.84
CA ASP A 2 -9.87 7.61 -25.89
C ASP A 2 -10.38 9.03 -25.52
N GLY A 3 -9.97 9.57 -24.37
CA GLY A 3 -10.27 10.96 -23.97
C GLY A 3 -11.72 11.25 -23.60
N ARG A 4 -12.60 10.24 -23.58
CA ARG A 4 -14.02 10.44 -23.28
C ARG A 4 -14.26 10.64 -21.78
N PRO A 5 -15.13 11.60 -21.40
CA PRO A 5 -15.52 11.79 -20.01
C PRO A 5 -16.31 10.56 -19.52
N ARG A 6 -15.91 10.02 -18.38
CA ARG A 6 -16.62 8.94 -17.67
C ARG A 6 -16.96 9.43 -16.26
N PRO A 7 -18.17 9.14 -15.76
CA PRO A 7 -18.56 9.53 -14.40
C PRO A 7 -17.67 8.84 -13.35
N LEU A 8 -17.44 9.53 -12.23
CA LEU A 8 -16.78 8.92 -11.07
C LEU A 8 -17.67 7.84 -10.47
N THR A 9 -17.06 6.73 -10.07
CA THR A 9 -17.74 5.57 -9.48
C THR A 9 -17.53 5.53 -7.96
N ALA A 10 -18.25 4.62 -7.29
CA ALA A 10 -18.04 4.33 -5.88
C ALA A 10 -16.58 3.90 -5.56
N ALA A 11 -15.92 3.18 -6.48
CA ALA A 11 -14.52 2.80 -6.30
C ALA A 11 -13.60 4.03 -6.26
N ASP A 12 -13.83 4.99 -7.15
CA ASP A 12 -13.04 6.22 -7.21
C ASP A 12 -13.24 7.09 -5.95
N ALA A 13 -14.45 7.13 -5.41
CA ALA A 13 -14.75 7.82 -4.15
C ALA A 13 -13.99 7.21 -2.96
N LEU A 14 -13.88 5.88 -2.90
CA LEU A 14 -13.15 5.17 -1.86
C LEU A 14 -11.63 5.38 -1.97
N THR A 15 -11.08 5.36 -3.18
CA THR A 15 -9.67 5.71 -3.41
C THR A 15 -9.38 7.16 -2.99
N LEU A 16 -10.24 8.11 -3.34
CA LEU A 16 -10.12 9.51 -2.91
C LEU A 16 -10.25 9.67 -1.40
N ALA A 17 -11.15 8.92 -0.75
CA ALA A 17 -11.27 8.93 0.70
C ALA A 17 -9.95 8.50 1.37
N ARG A 18 -9.24 7.52 0.81
CA ARG A 18 -7.91 7.11 1.30
C ARG A 18 -6.87 8.22 1.18
N VAL A 19 -6.88 8.96 0.07
CA VAL A 19 -6.02 10.14 -0.11
C VAL A 19 -6.31 11.20 0.96
N TRP A 20 -7.60 11.45 1.24
CA TRP A 20 -8.01 12.39 2.30
C TRP A 20 -7.65 11.93 3.70
N LEU A 21 -7.52 10.62 3.94
CA LEU A 21 -7.06 10.09 5.21
C LEU A 21 -5.54 10.25 5.42
N ALA A 22 -4.74 10.47 4.37
CA ALA A 22 -3.29 10.60 4.49
C ALA A 22 -2.82 11.73 5.46
N PRO A 23 -3.32 12.98 5.40
CA PRO A 23 -2.95 13.99 6.39
C PRO A 23 -3.36 13.60 7.82
N VAL A 24 -4.51 12.96 8.00
CA VAL A 24 -4.97 12.47 9.32
C VAL A 24 -4.05 11.37 9.84
N ALA A 25 -3.63 10.46 8.96
CA ALA A 25 -2.65 9.41 9.26
C ALA A 25 -1.28 9.97 9.66
N LEU A 26 -0.87 11.08 9.07
CA LEU A 26 0.39 11.74 9.39
C LEU A 26 0.37 12.42 10.76
N GLU A 27 -0.70 13.17 11.06
CA GLU A 27 -0.81 13.98 12.27
C GLU A 27 -1.31 13.18 13.48
N ALA A 28 -2.31 12.31 13.29
CA ALA A 28 -2.99 11.58 14.35
C ALA A 28 -3.16 10.09 14.02
N PRO A 29 -2.05 9.34 13.82
CA PRO A 29 -2.12 7.92 13.52
C PRO A 29 -2.78 7.15 14.66
N SER A 30 -3.87 6.45 14.32
CA SER A 30 -4.65 5.62 15.24
C SER A 30 -5.03 4.29 14.58
N PRO A 31 -5.39 3.27 15.38
CA PRO A 31 -5.88 1.99 14.84
C PRO A 31 -7.09 2.18 13.93
N LEU A 32 -7.97 3.12 14.26
CA LEU A 32 -9.16 3.40 13.49
C LEU A 32 -8.82 4.01 12.13
N VAL A 33 -7.89 4.98 12.08
CA VAL A 33 -7.43 5.57 10.81
C VAL A 33 -6.78 4.50 9.94
N CYS A 34 -5.97 3.63 10.54
CA CYS A 34 -5.34 2.51 9.86
C CYS A 34 -6.38 1.52 9.31
N ALA A 35 -7.37 1.14 10.12
CA ALA A 35 -8.46 0.26 9.73
C ALA A 35 -9.34 0.87 8.64
N ALA A 36 -9.63 2.17 8.70
CA ALA A 36 -10.38 2.89 7.68
C ALA A 36 -9.64 2.87 6.33
N GLY A 37 -8.32 3.13 6.35
CA GLY A 37 -7.48 3.02 5.15
C GLY A 37 -7.56 1.62 4.51
N PHE A 38 -7.39 0.56 5.30
CA PHE A 38 -7.52 -0.82 4.78
C PHE A 38 -8.93 -1.19 4.33
N ALA A 39 -9.96 -0.72 5.04
CA ALA A 39 -11.33 -0.96 4.65
C ALA A 39 -11.64 -0.32 3.29
N THR A 40 -11.16 0.91 3.05
CA THR A 40 -11.35 1.56 1.74
C THR A 40 -10.68 0.78 0.59
N ASP A 41 -9.56 0.09 0.84
CA ASP A 41 -8.80 -0.72 -0.13
C ASP A 41 -9.45 -2.07 -0.45
N VAL A 42 -10.14 -2.65 0.52
CA VAL A 42 -10.93 -3.86 0.26
C VAL A 42 -12.21 -3.50 -0.50
N LEU A 43 -12.85 -2.41 -0.09
CA LEU A 43 -14.14 -1.99 -0.62
C LEU A 43 -14.05 -1.42 -2.04
N ASP A 44 -12.99 -0.68 -2.39
CA ASP A 44 -12.84 -0.16 -3.76
C ASP A 44 -12.57 -1.29 -4.76
N GLY A 45 -11.75 -2.27 -4.40
CA GLY A 45 -11.53 -3.47 -5.20
C GLY A 45 -12.80 -4.30 -5.37
N GLN A 46 -13.65 -4.40 -4.34
CA GLN A 46 -14.96 -5.06 -4.46
C GLN A 46 -15.91 -4.27 -5.37
N ALA A 47 -15.99 -2.96 -5.20
CA ALA A 47 -16.81 -2.08 -6.01
C ALA A 47 -16.39 -2.14 -7.50
N ALA A 48 -15.09 -2.07 -7.78
CA ALA A 48 -14.56 -2.16 -9.14
C ALA A 48 -14.89 -3.51 -9.80
N ARG A 49 -14.82 -4.63 -9.06
CA ARG A 49 -15.21 -5.96 -9.57
C ARG A 49 -16.71 -6.07 -9.85
N SER A 50 -17.54 -5.47 -9.00
CA SER A 50 -19.01 -5.49 -9.18
C SER A 50 -19.49 -4.70 -10.38
N LEU A 51 -18.72 -3.69 -10.81
CA LEU A 51 -19.04 -2.82 -11.96
C LEU A 51 -18.50 -3.35 -13.30
N GLY A 52 -17.76 -4.47 -13.30
CA GLY A 52 -17.30 -5.14 -14.53
C GLY A 52 -16.15 -4.46 -15.29
N GLU A 53 -15.78 -3.22 -14.96
CA GLU A 53 -14.64 -2.51 -15.57
C GLU A 53 -13.74 -1.86 -14.50
N PRO A 54 -12.42 -2.11 -14.51
CA PRO A 54 -11.47 -1.32 -13.72
C PRO A 54 -11.47 0.12 -14.20
N THR A 55 -11.83 1.05 -13.31
CA THR A 55 -11.83 2.49 -13.61
C THR A 55 -10.40 2.96 -13.91
N ARG A 56 -10.26 4.02 -14.72
CA ARG A 56 -8.95 4.60 -15.05
C ARG A 56 -8.24 5.12 -13.80
N ALA A 57 -9.00 5.70 -12.87
CA ALA A 57 -8.48 6.13 -11.57
C ALA A 57 -8.13 4.93 -10.66
N GLY A 58 -8.91 3.85 -10.64
CA GLY A 58 -8.51 2.61 -9.95
C GLY A 58 -7.22 2.00 -10.53
N ARG A 59 -7.05 2.03 -11.85
CA ARG A 59 -5.82 1.54 -12.49
C ARG A 59 -4.59 2.41 -12.19
N ASP A 60 -4.75 3.73 -12.25
CA ASP A 60 -3.61 4.66 -12.30
C ASP A 60 -3.34 5.37 -10.95
N LEU A 61 -4.36 5.52 -10.08
CA LEU A 61 -4.28 6.26 -8.82
C LEU A 61 -4.38 5.39 -7.57
N GLU A 62 -4.93 4.18 -7.62
CA GLU A 62 -5.08 3.30 -6.45
C GLU A 62 -3.74 3.03 -5.77
N GLY A 63 -2.73 2.61 -6.55
CA GLY A 63 -1.40 2.35 -6.02
C GLY A 63 -0.69 3.59 -5.47
N LEU A 64 -1.00 4.79 -6.00
CA LEU A 64 -0.50 6.06 -5.48
C LEU A 64 -1.19 6.44 -4.18
N ALA A 65 -2.50 6.28 -4.10
CA ALA A 65 -3.28 6.54 -2.89
C ALA A 65 -2.83 5.64 -1.73
N ASP A 66 -2.61 4.36 -2.00
CA ASP A 66 -2.03 3.42 -1.05
C ASP A 66 -0.66 3.84 -0.55
N LEU A 67 0.22 4.21 -1.48
CA LEU A 67 1.57 4.66 -1.16
C LEU A 67 1.54 5.90 -0.29
N CYS A 68 0.75 6.91 -0.65
CA CYS A 68 0.60 8.14 0.10
C CYS A 68 0.09 7.87 1.51
N PHE A 69 -0.98 7.08 1.64
CA PHE A 69 -1.56 6.74 2.94
C PHE A 69 -0.59 5.93 3.80
N ALA A 70 0.04 4.88 3.25
CA ALA A 70 0.97 4.05 3.98
C ALA A 70 2.21 4.84 4.43
N ALA A 71 2.78 5.68 3.56
CA ALA A 71 3.90 6.54 3.90
C ALA A 71 3.52 7.54 5.01
N ALA A 72 2.36 8.18 4.91
CA ALA A 72 1.86 9.09 5.94
C ALA A 72 1.69 8.38 7.29
N MET A 73 1.04 7.20 7.31
CA MET A 73 0.89 6.38 8.51
C MET A 73 2.25 6.03 9.15
N ILE A 74 3.22 5.59 8.35
CA ILE A 74 4.56 5.21 8.84
C ILE A 74 5.28 6.41 9.44
N VAL A 75 5.26 7.55 8.74
CA VAL A 75 5.90 8.79 9.19
C VAL A 75 5.23 9.30 10.47
N GLY A 76 3.90 9.34 10.52
CA GLY A 76 3.14 9.74 11.70
C GLY A 76 3.46 8.85 12.91
N LEU A 77 3.40 7.52 12.74
CA LEU A 77 3.74 6.57 13.80
C LEU A 77 5.20 6.70 14.26
N ARG A 78 6.12 7.04 13.35
CA ARG A 78 7.53 7.25 13.69
C ARG A 78 7.74 8.56 14.45
N ARG A 79 7.08 9.65 14.04
CA ARG A 79 7.11 10.95 14.74
C ARG A 79 6.56 10.83 16.16
N GLY A 80 5.47 10.08 16.34
CA GLY A 80 4.93 9.75 17.67
C GLY A 80 5.66 8.62 18.41
N GLU A 81 6.83 8.20 17.93
CA GLU A 81 7.66 7.13 18.49
C GLU A 81 7.00 5.74 18.65
N LYS A 82 5.84 5.53 18.03
CA LYS A 82 5.07 4.27 18.08
C LYS A 82 5.63 3.18 17.16
N LEU A 83 6.53 3.53 16.23
CA LEU A 83 7.18 2.58 15.32
C LEU A 83 8.71 2.72 15.37
N GLY A 84 9.43 1.60 15.32
CA GLY A 84 10.90 1.58 15.25
C GLY A 84 11.45 2.19 13.95
N ARG A 85 12.60 2.87 14.04
CA ARG A 85 13.24 3.53 12.89
C ARG A 85 13.59 2.55 11.77
N THR A 86 14.11 1.38 12.12
CA THR A 86 14.51 0.35 11.16
C THR A 86 13.31 -0.21 10.39
N ALA A 87 12.22 -0.55 11.10
CA ALA A 87 10.99 -1.02 10.47
C ALA A 87 10.36 0.05 9.56
N ALA A 88 10.33 1.30 10.02
CA ALA A 88 9.83 2.42 9.23
C ALA A 88 10.66 2.64 7.95
N ALA A 89 11.99 2.68 8.08
CA ALA A 89 12.89 2.84 6.94
C ALA A 89 12.76 1.67 5.96
N ALA A 90 12.75 0.42 6.46
CA ALA A 90 12.60 -0.76 5.63
C ALA A 90 11.30 -0.73 4.82
N GLU A 91 10.18 -0.36 5.43
CA GLU A 91 8.92 -0.29 4.70
C GLU A 91 8.88 0.88 3.71
N LEU A 92 9.36 2.07 4.08
CA LEU A 92 9.42 3.22 3.17
C LEU A 92 10.31 2.92 1.97
N THR A 93 11.47 2.30 2.18
CA THR A 93 12.35 1.84 1.10
C THR A 93 11.65 0.80 0.22
N ARG A 94 10.94 -0.16 0.81
CA ARG A 94 10.20 -1.19 0.04
C ARG A 94 9.10 -0.57 -0.82
N VAL A 95 8.30 0.33 -0.25
CA VAL A 95 7.22 1.04 -0.96
C VAL A 95 7.81 1.91 -2.07
N GLY A 96 8.87 2.68 -1.77
CA GLY A 96 9.57 3.52 -2.74
C GLY A 96 10.18 2.70 -3.88
N ALA A 97 10.81 1.56 -3.60
CA ALA A 97 11.34 0.67 -4.61
C ALA A 97 10.23 0.09 -5.52
N GLY A 98 9.09 -0.30 -4.94
CA GLY A 98 7.93 -0.76 -5.69
C GLY A 98 7.38 0.32 -6.63
N PHE A 99 7.30 1.55 -6.15
CA PHE A 99 6.89 2.71 -6.95
C PHE A 99 7.86 3.01 -8.10
N SER A 100 9.16 3.09 -7.80
CA SER A 100 10.20 3.30 -8.83
C SER A 100 10.21 2.19 -9.88
N TYR A 101 9.99 0.93 -9.47
CA TYR A 101 9.86 -0.18 -10.41
C TYR A 101 8.62 -0.05 -11.29
N ALA A 102 7.47 0.35 -10.73
CA ALA A 102 6.26 0.60 -11.50
C ALA A 102 6.46 1.72 -12.52
N LEU A 103 7.08 2.84 -12.12
CA LEU A 103 7.44 3.92 -13.03
C LEU A 103 8.35 3.43 -14.17
N PHE A 104 9.40 2.69 -13.83
CA PHE A 104 10.31 2.14 -14.83
C PHE A 104 9.62 1.17 -15.79
N ALA A 105 8.73 0.29 -15.29
CA ALA A 105 7.99 -0.64 -16.13
C ALA A 105 7.06 0.09 -17.11
N TYR A 106 6.26 1.03 -16.62
CA TYR A 106 5.30 1.77 -17.44
C TYR A 106 5.96 2.75 -18.41
N PHE A 107 6.92 3.55 -17.94
CA PHE A 107 7.53 4.61 -18.76
C PHE A 107 8.78 4.15 -19.51
N GLY A 108 9.56 3.25 -18.92
CA GLY A 108 10.80 2.74 -19.52
C GLY A 108 10.57 1.55 -20.45
N ARG A 109 9.64 0.66 -20.12
CA ARG A 109 9.38 -0.57 -20.91
C ARG A 109 8.01 -0.60 -21.59
N ALA A 110 7.11 0.34 -21.30
CA ALA A 110 5.73 0.34 -21.77
C ALA A 110 4.97 -0.98 -21.47
N GLU A 111 5.37 -1.69 -20.42
CA GLU A 111 4.78 -2.97 -20.02
C GLU A 111 4.26 -2.89 -18.57
N PRO A 112 3.17 -3.60 -18.25
CA PRO A 112 2.71 -3.68 -16.87
C PRO A 112 3.74 -4.36 -15.95
N PRO A 113 3.77 -4.01 -14.65
CA PRO A 113 4.59 -4.69 -13.66
C PRO A 113 4.33 -6.21 -13.65
N SER A 114 5.39 -7.00 -13.45
CA SER A 114 5.28 -8.47 -13.44
C SER A 114 4.21 -8.96 -12.45
N PRO A 115 3.22 -9.78 -12.90
CA PRO A 115 2.20 -10.34 -12.01
C PRO A 115 2.77 -11.20 -10.90
N ARG A 116 3.90 -11.90 -11.15
CA ARG A 116 4.59 -12.73 -10.15
C ARG A 116 5.14 -11.86 -9.00
N LEU A 117 5.81 -10.76 -9.33
CA LEU A 117 6.36 -9.83 -8.33
C LEU A 117 5.24 -9.14 -7.55
N THR A 118 4.18 -8.74 -8.24
CA THR A 118 3.00 -8.12 -7.62
C THR A 118 2.31 -9.08 -6.64
N ARG A 119 2.12 -10.35 -7.02
CA ARG A 119 1.53 -11.38 -6.14
C ARG A 119 2.43 -11.66 -4.93
N ALA A 120 3.75 -11.78 -5.12
CA ALA A 120 4.70 -11.98 -4.02
C ALA A 120 4.65 -10.84 -3.00
N ALA A 121 4.56 -9.58 -3.47
CA ALA A 121 4.43 -8.41 -2.60
C ALA A 121 3.08 -8.37 -1.85
N ARG A 122 1.98 -8.82 -2.48
CA ARG A 122 0.65 -8.85 -1.86
C ARG A 122 0.55 -9.85 -0.70
N LEU A 123 1.24 -10.99 -0.77
CA LEU A 123 1.18 -12.03 0.28
C LEU A 123 1.59 -11.55 1.68
N THR A 124 2.51 -10.57 1.76
CA THR A 124 2.99 -10.04 3.04
C THR A 124 2.28 -8.77 3.49
N THR A 125 1.41 -8.24 2.64
CA THR A 125 0.68 -6.99 2.92
C THR A 125 -0.17 -7.09 4.19
N PRO A 126 -0.94 -8.17 4.43
CA PRO A 126 -1.72 -8.30 5.67
C PRO A 126 -0.86 -8.31 6.94
N VAL A 127 0.33 -8.92 6.88
CA VAL A 127 1.27 -8.96 8.02
C VAL A 127 1.78 -7.56 8.34
N ARG A 128 2.22 -6.82 7.30
CA ARG A 128 2.69 -5.44 7.46
C ARG A 128 1.58 -4.50 7.93
N ALA A 129 0.39 -4.64 7.36
CA ALA A 129 -0.83 -3.95 7.79
C ALA A 129 -1.11 -4.19 9.28
N GLY A 130 -1.09 -5.45 9.72
CA GLY A 130 -1.24 -5.79 11.14
C GLY A 130 -0.18 -5.15 12.02
N GLY A 131 1.08 -5.11 11.57
CA GLY A 131 2.16 -4.41 12.26
C GLY A 131 1.88 -2.92 12.48
N LEU A 132 1.34 -2.23 11.46
CA LEU A 132 0.93 -0.83 11.55
C LEU A 132 -0.24 -0.62 12.51
N VAL A 133 -1.27 -1.47 12.45
CA VAL A 133 -2.43 -1.40 13.37
C VAL A 133 -1.99 -1.60 14.83
N ILE A 134 -1.17 -2.61 15.08
CA ILE A 134 -0.62 -2.91 16.42
C ILE A 134 0.24 -1.75 16.93
N ALA A 135 1.10 -1.17 16.08
CA ALA A 135 1.90 0.00 16.42
C ALA A 135 1.01 1.22 16.74
N ALA A 136 -0.02 1.47 15.92
CA ALA A 136 -0.98 2.55 16.13
C ALA A 136 -1.76 2.40 17.44
N ALA A 137 -2.02 1.16 17.87
CA ALA A 137 -2.65 0.83 19.15
C ALA A 137 -1.73 1.02 20.37
N GLY A 138 -0.52 1.56 20.19
CA GLY A 138 0.45 1.82 21.25
C GLY A 138 1.34 0.63 21.60
N ARG A 139 1.16 -0.53 20.94
CA ARG A 139 1.99 -1.72 21.16
C ARG A 139 3.27 -1.66 20.31
N ARG A 140 4.08 -0.61 20.52
CA ARG A 140 5.27 -0.29 19.71
C ARG A 140 6.18 -1.48 19.40
N ARG A 141 6.60 -2.23 20.43
CA ARG A 141 7.57 -3.33 20.26
C ARG A 141 7.00 -4.44 19.38
N LEU A 142 5.77 -4.85 19.67
CA LEU A 142 5.08 -5.89 18.89
C LEU A 142 4.80 -5.42 17.46
N GLY A 143 4.27 -4.21 17.29
CA GLY A 143 4.00 -3.65 15.95
C GLY A 143 5.27 -3.54 15.11
N THR A 144 6.38 -3.09 15.71
CA THR A 144 7.70 -3.05 15.06
C THR A 144 8.21 -4.43 14.69
N ALA A 145 8.04 -5.43 15.56
CA ALA A 145 8.48 -6.80 15.30
C ALA A 145 7.67 -7.43 14.13
N VAL A 146 6.35 -7.29 14.16
CA VAL A 146 5.46 -7.77 13.10
C VAL A 146 5.78 -7.08 11.77
N MET A 147 5.99 -5.77 11.80
CA MET A 147 6.37 -4.99 10.61
C MET A 147 7.69 -5.47 10.02
N THR A 148 8.72 -5.62 10.87
CA THR A 148 10.04 -6.11 10.46
C THR A 148 9.96 -7.52 9.86
N ALA A 149 9.20 -8.42 10.50
CA ALA A 149 8.98 -9.77 10.01
C ALA A 149 8.27 -9.77 8.64
N GLY A 150 7.25 -8.92 8.47
CA GLY A 150 6.57 -8.74 7.19
C GLY A 150 7.49 -8.19 6.08
N CYS A 151 8.36 -7.23 6.41
CA CYS A 151 9.37 -6.72 5.47
C CYS A 151 10.39 -7.82 5.09
N ALA A 152 10.92 -8.56 6.06
CA ALA A 152 11.87 -9.65 5.80
C ALA A 152 11.24 -10.76 4.93
N ALA A 153 10.00 -11.16 5.23
CA ALA A 153 9.25 -12.10 4.42
C ALA A 153 9.03 -11.58 2.99
N SER A 154 8.79 -10.27 2.82
CA SER A 154 8.61 -9.65 1.50
C SER A 154 9.86 -9.79 0.65
N VAL A 155 11.03 -9.51 1.24
CA VAL A 155 12.32 -9.66 0.57
C VAL A 155 12.57 -11.12 0.19
N GLY A 156 12.31 -12.06 1.11
CA GLY A 156 12.46 -13.50 0.83
C GLY A 156 11.57 -13.97 -0.32
N LEU A 157 10.30 -13.56 -0.34
CA LEU A 157 9.36 -13.92 -1.40
C LEU A 157 9.74 -13.29 -2.74
N LEU A 158 10.15 -12.01 -2.75
CA LEU A 158 10.64 -11.35 -3.96
C LEU A 158 11.89 -12.04 -4.52
N ALA A 159 12.87 -12.35 -3.67
CA ALA A 159 14.07 -13.08 -4.07
C ALA A 159 13.73 -14.47 -4.63
N SER A 160 12.77 -15.17 -4.03
CA SER A 160 12.31 -16.47 -4.55
C SER A 160 11.59 -16.37 -5.90
N ALA A 161 10.81 -15.31 -6.10
CA ALA A 161 10.09 -15.07 -7.35
C ALA A 161 11.03 -14.72 -8.52
N LEU A 162 12.16 -14.06 -8.23
CA LEU A 162 13.21 -13.76 -9.21
C LEU A 162 14.06 -14.99 -9.60
N ARG A 163 14.17 -16.00 -8.72
CA ARG A 163 15.02 -17.18 -8.94
C ARG A 163 14.34 -18.33 -9.68
N ARG A 164 13.01 -18.35 -9.77
CA ARG A 164 12.28 -19.43 -10.47
C ARG A 164 12.15 -19.10 -11.96
N PRO A 165 12.66 -19.94 -12.87
CA PRO A 165 12.48 -19.73 -14.31
C PRO A 165 10.99 -19.73 -14.70
N ALA A 166 10.71 -19.09 -15.84
CA ALA A 166 9.38 -18.93 -16.40
C ALA A 166 8.69 -20.27 -16.64
#